data_AF-A0A8S4QFD0-F1
#
_entry.id   AF-A0A8S4QFD0-F1
#
_cell.length_a   1.000
_cell.length_b   1.000
_cell.length_c   1.000
_cell.angle_alpha   90.00
_cell.angle_beta   90.00
_cell.angle_gamma   90.00
#
_symmetry.space_group_name_H-M   'P 1'
#
loop_
_entity.id
_entity.type
_entity.pdbx_description
1 polymer ?
#
loop_
_entity_poly.entity_id
_entity_poly.type
_entity_poly.pdbx_seq_one_letter_code
_entity_poly.pdbx_strand_id
1 'polypeptide(L)'
;LRGDADADAQHDAIHRKVRGILNKLTPEKFHKLSDALLALQLDSDKVLKGVILLIFEKALDEPKYSSMYAQLCKRLSEEAPNFEPPGQPCTFKLLLLNKCRAEFENRAQAFAAFEDKALSPEEEEKRHLAKCKMLGNIKFIGELGKLEILA
;
A
#
# COMPACT_ATOMS: atom_id res chain seq x y z
N LEU A 1 12.62 10.10 24.75
CA LEU A 1 13.94 9.55 24.35
C LEU A 1 14.00 8.03 24.47
N ARG A 2 13.97 7.40 25.67
CA ARG A 2 13.96 5.92 25.77
C ARG A 2 12.63 5.27 25.32
N GLY A 3 11.50 5.89 25.66
CA GLY A 3 10.17 5.39 25.25
C GLY A 3 9.91 5.46 23.73
N ASP A 4 10.42 6.50 23.05
CA ASP A 4 10.26 6.64 21.60
C ASP A 4 11.07 5.60 20.81
N ALA A 5 12.27 5.27 21.28
CA ALA A 5 13.11 4.24 20.67
C ALA A 5 12.50 2.83 20.80
N ASP A 6 11.89 2.52 21.94
CA ASP A 6 11.22 1.24 22.18
C ASP A 6 9.96 1.10 21.30
N ALA A 7 9.16 2.18 21.17
CA ALA A 7 8.00 2.22 20.29
C ALA A 7 8.38 2.04 18.81
N ASP A 8 9.47 2.68 18.37
CA ASP A 8 9.96 2.54 17.00
C ASP A 8 10.48 1.13 16.70
N ALA A 9 11.19 0.50 17.64
CA ALA A 9 11.60 -0.89 17.52
C ALA A 9 10.40 -1.85 17.44
N GLN A 10 9.33 -1.58 18.18
CA GLN A 10 8.08 -2.35 18.10
C GLN A 10 7.39 -2.18 16.75
N HIS A 11 7.25 -0.95 16.25
CA HIS A 11 6.70 -0.67 14.93
C HIS A 11 7.48 -1.39 13.82
N ASP A 12 8.81 -1.34 13.87
CA ASP A 12 9.68 -2.04 12.92
C ASP A 12 9.47 -3.56 12.96
N ALA A 13 9.34 -4.14 14.15
CA ALA A 13 9.07 -5.56 14.31
C ALA A 13 7.72 -5.95 13.70
N ILE A 14 6.69 -5.11 13.86
CA ILE A 14 5.38 -5.31 13.24
C ILE A 14 5.50 -5.22 11.71
N HIS A 15 6.16 -4.20 11.16
CA HIS A 15 6.35 -4.06 9.71
C HIS A 15 7.12 -5.23 9.10
N ARG A 16 8.11 -5.79 9.81
CA ARG A 16 8.80 -7.02 9.38
C ARG A 16 7.85 -8.22 9.32
N LYS A 17 6.97 -8.39 10.31
CA LYS A 17 5.94 -9.46 10.29
C LYS A 17 4.96 -9.26 9.13
N VAL A 18 4.46 -8.05 8.93
CA VAL A 18 3.57 -7.68 7.81
C VAL A 18 4.23 -8.02 6.48
N ARG A 19 5.50 -7.62 6.28
CA ARG A 19 6.25 -7.95 5.06
C ARG A 19 6.36 -9.47 4.86
N GLY A 20 6.62 -10.23 5.93
CA GLY A 20 6.65 -11.69 5.89
C GLY A 20 5.31 -12.33 5.49
N ILE A 21 4.19 -11.74 5.91
CA ILE A 21 2.84 -12.17 5.52
C ILE A 21 2.59 -11.85 4.05
N LEU A 22 2.84 -10.61 3.62
CA LEU A 22 2.61 -10.16 2.25
C LEU A 22 3.45 -10.93 1.23
N ASN A 23 4.68 -11.30 1.59
CA ASN A 23 5.53 -12.14 0.73
C ASN A 23 5.00 -13.56 0.52
N LYS A 24 4.10 -14.03 1.38
CA LYS A 24 3.47 -15.36 1.31
C LYS A 24 2.02 -15.28 0.84
N LEU A 25 1.51 -14.07 0.59
CA LEU A 25 0.12 -13.82 0.25
C LEU A 25 -0.16 -14.33 -1.16
N THR A 26 -1.10 -15.27 -1.26
CA THR A 26 -1.61 -15.82 -2.51
C THR A 26 -3.13 -15.97 -2.39
N PRO A 27 -3.86 -16.09 -3.51
CA PRO A 27 -5.31 -16.24 -3.46
C PRO A 27 -5.76 -17.40 -2.55
N GLU A 28 -5.04 -18.53 -2.59
CA GLU A 28 -5.36 -19.72 -1.78
C GLU A 28 -5.13 -19.51 -0.29
N LYS A 29 -4.17 -18.65 0.07
CA LYS A 29 -3.80 -18.36 1.47
C LYS A 29 -4.42 -17.05 1.98
N PHE A 30 -5.25 -16.39 1.17
CA PHE A 30 -5.72 -15.04 1.42
C PHE A 30 -6.39 -14.90 2.79
N HIS A 31 -7.43 -15.69 3.07
CA HIS A 31 -8.16 -15.62 4.35
C HIS A 31 -7.22 -15.82 5.54
N LYS A 32 -6.48 -16.93 5.56
CA LYS A 32 -5.54 -17.25 6.65
C LYS A 32 -4.50 -16.16 6.89
N LEU A 33 -3.95 -15.56 5.84
CA LEU A 33 -2.88 -14.56 5.95
C LEU A 33 -3.42 -13.16 6.24
N SER A 34 -4.60 -12.82 5.74
CA SER A 34 -5.28 -11.57 6.11
C SER A 34 -5.73 -11.59 7.58
N ASP A 35 -6.24 -12.71 8.08
CA ASP A 35 -6.56 -12.89 9.51
C ASP A 35 -5.29 -12.76 10.37
N ALA A 36 -4.19 -13.39 9.95
CA ALA A 36 -2.91 -13.27 10.64
C ALA A 36 -2.36 -11.83 10.66
N LEU A 37 -2.66 -11.02 9.63
CA LEU A 37 -2.28 -9.62 9.56
C LEU A 37 -3.14 -8.77 10.50
N LEU A 38 -4.46 -9.00 10.52
CA LEU A 38 -5.40 -8.32 11.41
C LEU A 38 -5.18 -8.66 12.89
N ALA A 39 -4.63 -9.84 13.18
CA ALA A 39 -4.24 -10.23 14.54
C ALA A 39 -2.98 -9.52 15.05
N LEU A 40 -2.29 -8.72 14.22
CA LEU A 40 -1.16 -7.90 14.65
C LEU A 40 -1.66 -6.64 15.38
N GLN A 41 -0.79 -6.03 16.17
CA GLN A 41 -1.07 -4.76 16.85
C GLN A 41 -1.00 -3.62 15.82
N LEU A 42 -2.14 -3.31 15.20
CA LEU A 42 -2.31 -2.23 14.23
C LEU A 42 -2.83 -0.95 14.91
N ASP A 43 -2.28 -0.63 16.08
CA ASP A 43 -2.80 0.34 17.05
C ASP A 43 -2.22 1.75 16.90
N SER A 44 -1.51 2.05 15.81
CA SER A 44 -0.99 3.38 15.55
C SER A 44 -1.03 3.77 14.08
N ASP A 45 -1.18 5.08 13.86
CA ASP A 45 -1.04 5.72 12.56
C ASP A 45 0.24 5.31 11.82
N LYS A 46 1.36 5.24 12.54
CA LYS A 46 2.67 4.89 11.99
C LYS A 46 2.68 3.43 11.52
N VAL A 47 2.04 2.53 12.26
CA VAL A 47 1.88 1.13 11.86
C VAL A 47 1.02 1.04 10.60
N LEU A 48 -0.18 1.64 10.61
CA LEU A 48 -1.12 1.60 9.48
C LEU A 48 -0.51 2.19 8.20
N LYS A 49 0.17 3.34 8.29
CA LYS A 49 0.89 3.95 7.15
C LYS A 49 1.94 3.00 6.58
N GLY A 50 2.69 2.31 7.43
CA GLY A 50 3.66 1.31 6.98
C GLY A 50 3.02 0.08 6.34
N VAL A 51 1.91 -0.42 6.88
CA VAL A 51 1.13 -1.52 6.25
C VAL A 51 0.67 -1.12 4.85
N ILE A 52 0.07 0.07 4.71
CA ILE A 52 -0.40 0.58 3.42
C ILE A 52 0.76 0.70 2.45
N LEU A 53 1.91 1.24 2.87
CA LEU A 53 3.11 1.35 2.04
C LEU A 53 3.54 -0.02 1.50
N LEU A 54 3.62 -1.03 2.36
CA LEU A 54 4.00 -2.39 1.97
C LEU A 54 3.01 -3.03 1.01
N ILE A 55 1.71 -2.81 1.19
CA ILE A 55 0.67 -3.30 0.26
C ILE A 55 0.85 -2.65 -1.10
N PHE A 56 1.10 -1.34 -1.17
CA PHE A 56 1.37 -0.63 -2.42
C PHE A 56 2.60 -1.19 -3.13
N GLU A 57 3.73 -1.34 -2.43
CA GLU A 57 4.95 -1.93 -3.00
C GLU A 57 4.64 -3.28 -3.67
N LYS A 58 3.95 -4.17 -2.96
CA LYS A 58 3.57 -5.49 -3.46
C LYS A 58 2.57 -5.44 -4.63
N ALA A 59 1.57 -4.57 -4.57
CA ALA A 59 0.58 -4.42 -5.63
C ALA A 59 1.16 -3.86 -6.93
N LEU A 60 2.19 -3.02 -6.82
CA LEU A 60 2.92 -2.46 -7.95
C LEU A 60 3.94 -3.45 -8.53
N ASP A 61 4.61 -4.22 -7.68
CA ASP A 61 5.54 -5.28 -8.12
C ASP A 61 4.80 -6.49 -8.73
N GLU A 62 3.57 -6.74 -8.29
CA GLU A 62 2.74 -7.88 -8.73
C GLU A 62 1.36 -7.44 -9.27
N PRO A 63 1.28 -6.69 -10.39
CA PRO A 63 0.01 -6.14 -10.89
C PRO A 63 -1.05 -7.19 -11.22
N LYS A 64 -0.67 -8.45 -11.45
CA LYS A 64 -1.63 -9.56 -11.65
C LYS A 64 -2.50 -9.81 -10.41
N TYR A 65 -2.04 -9.46 -9.23
CA TYR A 65 -2.74 -9.66 -7.97
C TYR A 65 -3.35 -8.39 -7.38
N SER A 66 -3.43 -7.29 -8.14
CA SER A 66 -3.98 -6.01 -7.66
C SER A 66 -5.36 -6.15 -7.01
N SER A 67 -6.24 -7.01 -7.55
CA SER A 67 -7.57 -7.26 -6.97
C SER A 67 -7.49 -7.92 -5.59
N MET A 68 -6.57 -8.87 -5.39
CA MET A 68 -6.33 -9.49 -4.08
C MET A 68 -5.80 -8.47 -3.06
N TYR A 69 -4.87 -7.60 -3.47
CA TYR A 69 -4.39 -6.53 -2.59
C TYR A 69 -5.49 -5.51 -2.26
N ALA A 70 -6.39 -5.22 -3.22
CA ALA A 70 -7.52 -4.33 -2.97
C ALA A 70 -8.52 -4.94 -1.99
N GLN A 71 -8.78 -6.25 -2.09
CA GLN A 71 -9.59 -6.98 -1.10
C GLN A 71 -8.95 -6.96 0.30
N LEU A 72 -7.63 -7.05 0.40
CA LEU A 72 -6.92 -6.89 1.68
C LEU A 72 -7.13 -5.49 2.26
N CYS A 73 -7.01 -4.44 1.44
CA CYS A 73 -7.31 -3.07 1.86
C CYS A 73 -8.77 -2.92 2.31
N LYS A 74 -9.72 -3.58 1.66
CA LYS A 74 -11.12 -3.57 2.06
C LYS A 74 -11.30 -4.15 3.46
N ARG A 75 -10.78 -5.36 3.71
CA ARG A 75 -10.82 -5.99 5.04
C ARG A 75 -10.18 -5.10 6.10
N LEU A 76 -9.02 -4.51 5.79
CA LEU A 76 -8.36 -3.59 6.72
C LEU A 76 -9.19 -2.33 6.99
N SER A 77 -9.92 -1.80 6.01
CA SER A 77 -10.83 -0.68 6.24
C SER A 77 -12.03 -1.02 7.11
N GLU A 78 -12.44 -2.29 7.16
CA GLU A 78 -13.60 -2.76 7.92
C GLU A 78 -13.22 -3.25 9.33
N GLU A 79 -12.03 -3.86 9.48
CA GLU A 79 -11.65 -4.63 10.67
C GLU A 79 -10.46 -4.04 11.45
N ALA A 80 -9.67 -3.13 10.86
CA ALA A 80 -8.54 -2.52 11.59
C ALA A 80 -9.04 -1.49 12.63
N PRO A 81 -8.22 -1.19 13.66
CA PRO A 81 -8.55 -0.15 14.63
C PRO A 81 -8.86 1.19 13.95
N ASN A 82 -9.92 1.84 14.43
CA ASN A 82 -10.32 3.17 13.99
C ASN A 82 -10.03 4.19 15.10
N PHE A 83 -9.28 5.23 14.77
CA PHE A 83 -8.94 6.33 15.67
C PHE A 83 -9.71 7.61 15.33
N GLU A 84 -10.53 7.59 14.28
CA GLU A 84 -11.32 8.75 13.88
C GLU A 84 -12.60 8.93 14.72
N PRO A 85 -13.08 10.18 14.86
CA PRO A 85 -14.37 10.45 15.47
C PRO A 85 -15.54 9.76 14.73
N PRO A 86 -16.68 9.50 15.43
CA PRO A 86 -17.88 9.00 14.79
C PRO A 86 -18.34 9.88 13.62
N GLY A 87 -18.77 9.25 12.53
CA GLY A 87 -19.24 9.95 11.32
C GLY A 87 -18.14 10.31 10.32
N GLN A 88 -16.86 10.09 10.64
CA GLN A 88 -15.77 10.16 9.66
C GLN A 88 -15.48 8.79 9.03
N PRO A 89 -14.90 8.75 7.81
CA PRO A 89 -14.32 7.52 7.29
C PRO A 89 -13.29 6.96 8.26
N CYS A 90 -13.13 5.64 8.33
CA CYS A 90 -12.18 5.04 9.26
C CYS A 90 -10.73 5.47 8.96
N THR A 91 -9.87 5.43 9.98
CA THR A 91 -8.46 5.85 9.87
C THR A 91 -7.77 5.18 8.70
N PHE A 92 -7.93 3.86 8.52
CA PHE A 92 -7.30 3.15 7.42
C PHE A 92 -7.74 3.69 6.05
N LYS A 93 -9.03 3.97 5.85
CA LYS A 93 -9.58 4.53 4.61
C LYS A 93 -9.01 5.92 4.33
N LEU A 94 -8.93 6.80 5.34
CA LEU A 94 -8.33 8.13 5.20
C LEU A 94 -6.85 8.06 4.80
N LEU A 95 -6.08 7.22 5.49
CA LEU A 95 -4.65 7.03 5.21
C LEU A 95 -4.43 6.44 3.81
N LEU A 96 -5.26 5.47 3.41
CA LEU A 96 -5.20 4.84 2.11
C LEU A 96 -5.50 5.84 0.99
N LEU A 97 -6.54 6.67 1.16
CA LEU A 97 -6.90 7.74 0.22
C LEU A 97 -5.74 8.72 0.01
N ASN A 98 -5.12 9.17 1.11
CA ASN A 98 -3.97 10.08 1.05
C ASN A 98 -2.78 9.43 0.32
N LYS A 99 -2.54 8.14 0.57
CA LYS A 99 -1.49 7.40 -0.13
C LYS A 99 -1.79 7.22 -1.61
N CYS A 100 -3.03 6.94 -2.00
CA CYS A 100 -3.44 6.84 -3.41
C CYS A 100 -3.13 8.13 -4.17
N ARG A 101 -3.49 9.29 -3.59
CA ARG A 101 -3.23 10.61 -4.19
C ARG A 101 -1.73 10.83 -4.38
N ALA A 102 -0.95 10.63 -3.32
CA ALA A 102 0.49 10.81 -3.35
C ALA A 102 1.17 9.87 -4.37
N GLU A 103 0.80 8.59 -4.41
CA GLU A 103 1.37 7.65 -5.40
C GLU A 103 0.96 8.00 -6.82
N PHE A 104 -0.29 8.42 -7.06
CA PHE A 104 -0.72 8.84 -8.40
C PHE A 104 0.12 10.00 -8.92
N GLU A 105 0.29 11.06 -8.12
CA GLU A 105 1.10 12.23 -8.48
C GLU A 105 2.59 11.88 -8.65
N ASN A 106 3.18 11.17 -7.68
CA ASN A 106 4.59 10.79 -7.72
C ASN A 106 4.93 9.93 -8.94
N ARG A 107 4.05 8.99 -9.33
CA ARG A 107 4.30 8.11 -10.48
C ARG A 107 4.10 8.84 -11.81
N ALA A 108 3.11 9.72 -11.90
CA ALA A 108 2.92 10.57 -13.07
C ALA A 108 4.16 11.47 -13.30
N GLN A 109 4.64 12.13 -12.24
CA GLN A 109 5.86 12.96 -12.31
C GLN A 109 7.11 12.15 -12.66
N ALA A 110 7.28 10.97 -12.06
CA ALA A 110 8.43 10.11 -12.34
C ALA A 110 8.48 9.64 -13.81
N PHE A 111 7.31 9.39 -14.43
CA PHE A 111 7.24 9.06 -15.85
C PHE A 111 7.47 10.30 -16.74
N ALA A 112 6.85 11.43 -16.41
CA ALA A 112 7.00 12.70 -17.13
C ALA A 112 8.45 13.22 -17.14
N ALA A 113 9.27 12.86 -16.15
CA ALA A 113 10.69 13.23 -16.10
C ALA A 113 11.51 12.78 -17.32
N PHE A 114 11.00 11.81 -18.09
CA PHE A 114 11.60 11.26 -19.31
C PHE A 114 10.94 11.78 -20.60
N GLU A 115 9.89 12.60 -20.51
CA GLU A 115 9.27 13.22 -21.68
C GLU A 115 10.21 14.30 -22.27
N ASP A 116 10.15 14.47 -23.59
CA ASP A 116 10.88 15.49 -24.35
C ASP A 116 12.42 15.48 -24.22
N LYS A 117 13.02 14.32 -23.92
CA LYS A 117 14.47 14.13 -23.87
C LYS A 117 14.92 13.02 -24.81
N ALA A 118 16.10 13.19 -25.41
CA ALA A 118 16.82 12.09 -26.04
C ALA A 118 17.40 11.20 -24.93
N LEU A 119 17.01 9.94 -24.90
CA LEU A 119 17.37 9.00 -23.81
C LEU A 119 18.49 8.07 -24.25
N SER A 120 19.44 7.84 -23.34
CA SER A 120 20.41 6.75 -23.46
C SER A 120 19.72 5.38 -23.29
N PRO A 121 20.36 4.27 -23.69
CA PRO A 121 19.80 2.92 -23.48
C PRO A 121 19.45 2.62 -22.02
N GLU A 122 20.27 3.09 -21.06
CA GLU A 122 20.02 2.92 -19.63
C GLU A 122 18.81 3.74 -19.15
N GLU A 123 18.62 4.95 -19.68
CA GLU A 123 17.47 5.79 -19.35
C GLU A 123 16.17 5.25 -19.96
N GLU A 124 16.22 4.61 -21.13
CA GLU A 124 15.04 3.95 -21.72
C GLU A 124 14.59 2.77 -20.85
N GLU A 125 15.51 2.00 -20.27
CA GLU A 125 15.18 0.94 -19.31
C GLU A 125 14.51 1.51 -18.05
N LYS A 126 15.05 2.61 -17.51
CA LYS A 126 14.46 3.31 -16.36
C LYS A 126 13.07 3.87 -16.68
N ARG A 127 12.89 4.45 -17.86
CA ARG A 127 11.58 4.93 -18.35
C ARG A 127 10.58 3.79 -18.47
N HIS A 128 11.00 2.65 -19.02
CA HIS A 128 10.15 1.47 -19.12
C HIS A 128 9.70 1.00 -17.73
N LEU A 129 10.62 0.92 -16.76
CA LEU A 129 10.29 0.59 -15.38
C LEU A 129 9.34 1.61 -14.74
N ALA A 130 9.57 2.91 -14.95
CA ALA A 130 8.69 3.98 -14.46
C ALA A 130 7.27 3.86 -15.04
N LYS A 131 7.16 3.56 -16.34
CA LYS A 131 5.88 3.31 -17.03
C LYS A 131 5.17 2.09 -16.44
N CYS A 132 5.87 0.98 -16.25
CA CYS A 132 5.32 -0.23 -15.63
C CYS A 132 4.75 0.06 -14.23
N LYS A 133 5.49 0.79 -13.39
CA LYS A 133 5.03 1.18 -12.05
C LYS A 133 3.83 2.13 -12.10
N MET A 134 3.80 3.09 -13.03
CA MET A 134 2.66 3.98 -13.24
C MET A 134 1.40 3.20 -13.62
N LEU A 135 1.50 2.29 -14.60
CA LEU A 135 0.38 1.46 -15.04
C LEU A 135 -0.09 0.50 -13.94
N GLY A 136 0.83 -0.10 -13.19
CA GLY A 136 0.52 -0.93 -12.02
C GLY A 136 -0.23 -0.15 -10.95
N ASN A 137 0.20 1.09 -10.67
CA ASN A 137 -0.47 1.98 -9.73
C ASN A 137 -1.90 2.35 -10.20
N ILE A 138 -2.08 2.71 -11.47
CA ILE A 138 -3.41 2.99 -12.05
C ILE A 138 -4.32 1.77 -11.91
N LYS A 139 -3.82 0.58 -12.24
CA LYS A 139 -4.58 -0.66 -12.10
C LYS A 139 -5.00 -0.90 -10.65
N PHE A 140 -4.07 -0.78 -9.71
CA PHE A 140 -4.35 -1.01 -8.30
C PHE A 140 -5.35 -0.02 -7.71
N ILE A 141 -5.19 1.28 -7.98
CA ILE A 141 -6.15 2.31 -7.57
C ILE A 141 -7.53 2.05 -8.20
N GLY A 142 -7.58 1.60 -9.46
CA GLY A 142 -8.82 1.19 -10.11
C GLY A 142 -9.52 0.04 -9.38
N GLU A 143 -8.78 -0.98 -8.93
CA GLU A 143 -9.33 -2.07 -8.11
C GLU A 143 -9.86 -1.59 -6.75
N LEU A 144 -9.18 -0.63 -6.10
CA LEU A 144 -9.66 0.00 -4.86
C LEU A 144 -10.97 0.77 -5.10
N GLY A 145 -11.08 1.48 -6.23
CA GLY A 145 -12.30 2.20 -6.62
C GLY A 145 -13.50 1.28 -6.85
N LYS A 146 -13.29 0.12 -7.48
CA LYS A 146 -14.35 -0.90 -7.68
C LYS A 146 -14.94 -1.45 -6.38
N LEU A 147 -14.17 -1.42 -5.29
CA LEU A 147 -14.59 -1.89 -3.98
C LEU A 147 -15.20 -0.78 -3.11
N GLU A 148 -15.45 0.41 -3.68
CA GLU A 148 -16.00 1.59 -2.98
C GLU A 148 -15.17 2.04 -1.77
N ILE A 149 -13.91 1.62 -1.71
CA ILE A 149 -12.99 2.04 -0.65
C ILE A 149 -12.63 3.51 -0.81
N LEU A 150 -12.63 4.02 -2.05
CA LEU A 150 -12.27 5.40 -2.37
C LEU A 150 -13.48 6.33 -2.60
N ALA A 151 -14.70 5.84 -2.39
CA ALA A 151 -15.96 6.59 -2.51
C ALA A 151 -16.33 7.34 -1.23
#